data_AF-A0A1X0Q9D0-F1
#
_entry.id   AF-A0A1X0Q9D0-F1
#
_cell.length_a   1.000
_cell.length_b   1.000
_cell.length_c   1.000
_cell.angle_alpha   90.00
_cell.angle_beta   90.00
_cell.angle_gamma   90.00
#
_symmetry.space_group_name_H-M   'P 1'
#
loop_
_entity.id
_entity.type
_entity.pdbx_description
1 polymer ?
#
loop_
_entity_poly.entity_id
_entity_poly.type
_entity_poly.pdbx_seq_one_letter_code
_entity_poly.pdbx_strand_id
1 'polypeptide(L)' 'MTVAVYKQFLANKIRQSAREMGLEEFILIQDNDPKHTSRLVSNWLDKKDIHVLNWLPRSSI' A
#
# COMPACT_ATOMS: atom_id res chain seq x y z
N MET A 1 -12.72 4.67 7.08
CA MET A 1 -11.73 5.49 6.33
C MET A 1 -12.11 5.47 4.86
N THR A 2 -12.11 6.62 4.17
CA THR A 2 -12.39 6.67 2.73
C THR A 2 -11.16 6.28 1.92
N VAL A 3 -11.36 5.92 0.66
CA VAL A 3 -10.27 5.61 -0.28
C VAL A 3 -9.26 6.76 -0.40
N ALA A 4 -9.76 8.00 -0.47
CA ALA A 4 -8.91 9.19 -0.58
C ALA A 4 -8.03 9.40 0.67
N VAL A 5 -8.61 9.20 1.86
CA VAL A 5 -7.90 9.28 3.13
C VAL A 5 -6.86 8.17 3.24
N TYR A 6 -7.18 6.95 2.79
CA TYR A 6 -6.22 5.85 2.78
C TYR A 6 -5.01 6.13 1.89
N LYS A 7 -5.23 6.64 0.66
CA LYS A 7 -4.12 7.03 -0.23
C LYS A 7 -3.23 8.09 0.41
N GLN A 8 -3.80 9.12 1.05
CA GLN A 8 -3.02 10.15 1.74
C GLN A 8 -2.23 9.57 2.92
N PHE A 9 -2.83 8.65 3.68
CA PHE A 9 -2.16 7.94 4.75
C PHE A 9 -0.95 7.15 4.23
N LEU A 10 -1.11 6.35 3.17
CA LEU A 10 -0.01 5.61 2.55
C LEU A 10 1.11 6.53 2.06
N ALA A 11 0.76 7.63 1.39
CA ALA A 11 1.73 8.59 0.86
C ALA A 11 2.62 9.21 1.95
N ASN A 12 2.07 9.41 3.14
CA ASN A 12 2.80 9.95 4.28
C ASN A 12 3.61 8.87 5.00
N LYS A 13 3.01 7.69 5.25
CA LYS A 13 3.63 6.66 6.08
C LYS A 13 4.66 5.81 5.35
N ILE A 14 4.38 5.34 4.13
CA ILE A 14 5.29 4.42 3.42
C ILE A 14 6.68 5.04 3.24
N ARG A 15 6.74 6.29 2.76
CA ARG A 15 8.03 6.96 2.52
C ARG A 15 8.80 7.23 3.80
N GLN A 16 8.10 7.66 4.84
CA GLN A 16 8.71 7.91 6.13
C GLN A 16 9.30 6.62 6.69
N SER A 17 8.50 5.54 6.73
CA SER A 17 8.94 4.25 7.23
C SER A 17 10.09 3.65 6.41
N ALA A 18 10.02 3.69 5.07
CA ALA A 18 11.11 3.20 4.22
C ALA A 18 12.43 3.94 4.51
N ARG A 19 12.36 5.28 4.64
CA ARG A 19 13.53 6.09 5.00
C ARG A 19 14.08 5.76 6.39
N GLU A 20 13.20 5.65 7.39
CA GLU A 20 13.59 5.33 8.76
C GLU A 20 14.20 3.93 8.89
N MET A 21 13.77 2.99 8.03
CA MET A 21 14.28 1.63 7.98
C MET A 21 15.49 1.46 7.04
N GLY A 22 15.88 2.49 6.29
CA GLY A 22 16.94 2.40 5.28
C GLY A 22 16.60 1.46 4.11
N LEU A 23 15.31 1.32 3.79
CA LEU A 23 14.84 0.51 2.66
C LEU A 23 14.84 1.34 1.38
N GLU A 24 15.62 0.91 0.40
CA GLU A 24 15.60 1.46 -0.96
C GLU A 24 14.55 0.74 -1.83
N GLU A 25 14.39 -0.57 -1.63
CA GLU A 25 13.40 -1.43 -2.29
C GLU A 25 12.59 -2.20 -1.26
N PHE A 26 11.28 -2.31 -1.48
CA PHE A 26 10.39 -3.06 -0.59
C PHE A 26 9.12 -3.52 -1.30
N ILE A 27 8.44 -4.51 -0.72
CA ILE A 27 7.12 -4.97 -1.13
C ILE A 27 6.12 -4.56 -0.05
N LEU A 28 5.06 -3.85 -0.45
CA LEU A 28 3.97 -3.47 0.44
C LEU A 28 3.04 -4.67 0.68
N ILE A 29 2.75 -4.97 1.94
CA ILE A 29 1.75 -5.97 2.34
C ILE A 29 0.52 -5.24 2.87
N GLN A 30 -0.66 -5.58 2.33
CA GLN A 30 -1.96 -5.10 2.77
C GLN A 30 -3.02 -6.19 2.55
N ASP A 31 -4.11 -6.16 3.32
CA ASP A 31 -5.25 -7.03 3.08
C ASP A 31 -6.02 -6.62 1.80
N ASN A 32 -6.97 -7.46 1.39
CA ASN A 32 -7.80 -7.23 0.21
C ASN A 32 -9.06 -6.38 0.52
N ASP A 33 -9.05 -5.54 1.56
CA ASP A 33 -10.17 -4.61 1.81
C ASP A 33 -10.47 -3.81 0.52
N PRO A 34 -11.75 -3.68 0.10
CA PRO A 34 -12.12 -2.95 -1.11
C PRO A 34 -11.52 -1.55 -1.24
N LYS A 35 -11.22 -0.88 -0.12
CA LYS A 35 -10.56 0.44 -0.16
C LYS A 35 -9.09 0.36 -0.59
N HIS A 36 -8.38 -0.71 -0.22
CA HIS A 36 -6.96 -0.94 -0.52
C HIS A 36 -6.76 -1.40 -1.97
N THR A 37 -7.71 -2.14 -2.51
CA THR A 37 -7.72 -2.65 -3.90
C THR A 37 -8.49 -1.75 -4.86
N SER A 38 -8.98 -0.60 -4.39
CA SER A 38 -9.69 0.35 -5.23
C SER A 38 -8.79 0.90 -6.34
N ARG A 39 -9.39 1.17 -7.51
CA ARG A 39 -8.69 1.72 -8.68
C ARG A 39 -7.86 2.98 -8.37
N LEU A 40 -8.34 3.83 -7.47
CA LEU A 40 -7.64 5.06 -7.09
C LEU A 40 -6.33 4.78 -6.33
N VAL A 41 -6.31 3.72 -5.51
CA VAL A 41 -5.13 3.32 -4.73
C VAL A 41 -4.18 2.51 -5.58
N SER A 42 -4.67 1.50 -6.31
CA SER A 42 -3.84 0.67 -7.19
C SER A 42 -3.09 1.52 -8.23
N ASN A 43 -3.80 2.40 -8.94
CA ASN A 43 -3.16 3.29 -9.93
C ASN A 43 -2.12 4.24 -9.29
N TRP A 44 -2.29 4.60 -8.01
CA TRP A 44 -1.32 5.45 -7.32
C TRP A 44 -0.08 4.65 -6.93
N LEU A 45 -0.24 3.42 -6.45
CA LEU A 45 0.87 2.50 -6.13
C LEU A 45 1.69 2.18 -7.38
N ASP A 46 1.04 1.88 -8.50
CA ASP A 46 1.71 1.63 -9.79
C ASP A 46 2.53 2.85 -10.25
N LYS A 47 1.96 4.06 -10.14
CA LYS A 47 2.67 5.32 -10.47
C LYS A 47 3.85 5.63 -9.53
N LYS A 48 3.90 4.98 -8.37
CA LYS A 48 4.97 5.12 -7.39
C LYS A 48 5.97 3.98 -7.45
N ASP A 49 5.77 3.03 -8.37
CA ASP A 49 6.59 1.84 -8.49
C ASP A 49 6.65 1.05 -7.18
N ILE A 50 5.52 1.01 -6.45
CA ILE A 50 5.38 0.27 -5.20
C ILE A 50 4.73 -1.07 -5.51
N HIS A 51 5.50 -2.13 -5.41
CA HIS A 51 4.99 -3.49 -5.55
C HIS A 51 4.16 -3.89 -4.33
N VAL A 52 2.98 -4.47 -4.58
CA VAL A 52 2.09 -4.99 -3.55
C VAL A 52 2.11 -6.52 -3.60
N LEU A 53 2.27 -7.17 -2.45
CA LEU A 53 2.16 -8.62 -2.34
C LEU A 53 0.73 -9.05 -2.69
N ASN A 54 0.57 -10.04 -3.56
CA ASN A 54 -0.72 -10.64 -3.84
C ASN A 54 -1.20 -11.45 -2.62
N TRP A 55 -2.10 -10.86 -1.83
CA TRP A 55 -2.65 -11.49 -0.62
C TRP A 55 -3.78 -12.45 -0.97
N LEU A 56 -3.73 -13.70 -0.48
CA LEU A 56 -4.83 -14.63 -0.72
C LEU A 56 -6.05 -14.27 0.16
N PRO A 57 -7.28 -14.30 -0.35
CA PRO A 57 -8.49 -13.87 0.38
C PRO A 57 -8.83 -14.66 1.66
N ARG A 58 -8.12 -15.75 1.97
CA ARG A 58 -8.34 -16.61 3.16
C ARG A 58 -7.12 -16.74 4.06
N SER A 59 -6.08 -15.94 3.82
CA SER A 59 -4.92 -15.90 4.71
C SER A 59 -5.28 -15.04 5.92
N SER A 60 -5.79 -15.68 6.97
CA SER A 60 -5.77 -15.12 8.32
C SER A 60 -4.37 -15.35 8.90
N ILE A 61 -3.70 -14.30 9.34
CA ILE A 61 -2.63 -14.39 10.35
C ILE A 61 -3.26 -14.06 11.70
#